data_AF-A0A973B6R0-F1
#
_entry.id   AF-A0A973B6R0-F1
#
_cell.length_a   1.000
_cell.length_b   1.000
_cell.length_c   1.000
_cell.angle_alpha   90.00
_cell.angle_beta   90.00
_cell.angle_gamma   90.00
#
_symmetry.space_group_name_H-M   'P 1'
#
loop_
_entity.id
_entity.type
_entity.pdbx_description
1 polymer ?
#
loop_
_entity_poly.entity_id
_entity_poly.type
_entity_poly.pdbx_seq_one_letter_code
_entity_poly.pdbx_strand_id
1 'polypeptide(L)'
;MFKKTKIDSPEVLVTESPTPMITPAEEVPVAKRGITGVAVLDTHKPTVISEGFSLTGDIVSDGILHIEGRTSGTIKASSVNVGPRGQVEGNVSCASLHIKGSFSGTAVCGELVIAASALVKGHITY
;
A
#
# COMPACT_ATOMS: atom_id res chain seq x y z
N MET A 1 -21.41 -56.13 -5.52
CA MET A 1 -20.35 -55.11 -5.70
C MET A 1 -20.97 -53.72 -5.49
N PHE A 2 -20.28 -52.92 -4.69
CA PHE A 2 -20.46 -51.52 -4.25
C PHE A 2 -20.55 -50.52 -5.42
N LYS A 3 -21.08 -49.27 -5.36
CA LYS A 3 -21.92 -48.44 -4.48
C LYS A 3 -22.12 -47.10 -5.24
N LYS A 4 -23.30 -46.46 -5.11
CA LYS A 4 -23.59 -44.99 -5.13
C LYS A 4 -23.14 -44.17 -6.37
N THR A 5 -24.00 -43.32 -6.96
CA THR A 5 -24.44 -42.06 -6.33
C THR A 5 -25.82 -41.64 -6.83
N LYS A 6 -26.71 -41.45 -5.86
CA LYS A 6 -28.06 -40.88 -5.93
C LYS A 6 -27.92 -39.44 -5.44
N ILE A 7 -28.38 -38.45 -6.20
CA ILE A 7 -28.48 -37.05 -5.73
C ILE A 7 -29.97 -36.74 -5.77
N ASP A 8 -30.53 -36.76 -4.57
CA ASP A 8 -31.93 -36.57 -4.22
C ASP A 8 -32.01 -35.20 -3.55
N SER A 9 -32.83 -34.31 -4.10
CA SER A 9 -33.22 -33.08 -3.43
C SER A 9 -34.10 -33.41 -2.23
N PRO A 10 -33.87 -32.76 -1.10
CA PRO A 10 -35.04 -32.25 -0.38
C PRO A 10 -34.86 -30.80 0.07
N GLU A 11 -35.93 -30.04 -0.11
CA GLU A 11 -36.28 -28.86 0.69
C GLU A 11 -36.11 -29.16 2.18
N VAL A 12 -35.40 -28.27 2.88
CA VAL A 12 -35.64 -28.06 4.32
C VAL A 12 -35.63 -26.56 4.59
N LEU A 13 -36.85 -26.06 4.81
CA LEU A 13 -37.20 -24.81 5.45
C LEU A 13 -36.60 -24.78 6.87
N VAL A 14 -35.72 -23.83 7.18
CA VAL A 14 -35.27 -23.56 8.55
C VAL A 14 -35.62 -22.12 8.89
N THR A 15 -36.79 -21.96 9.51
CA THR A 15 -37.09 -20.88 10.45
C THR A 15 -36.29 -21.11 11.73
N GLU A 16 -35.52 -20.13 12.19
CA GLU A 16 -35.44 -19.65 13.59
C GLU A 16 -34.28 -18.65 13.78
N SER A 17 -34.67 -17.43 14.15
CA SER A 17 -33.85 -16.34 14.71
C SER A 17 -33.22 -16.74 16.05
N PRO A 18 -32.01 -16.26 16.38
CA PRO A 18 -31.93 -15.12 17.31
C PRO A 18 -30.75 -14.15 17.06
N THR A 19 -31.03 -12.87 17.30
CA THR A 19 -30.07 -11.77 17.43
C THR A 19 -29.09 -11.99 18.59
N PRO A 20 -27.77 -11.77 18.42
CA PRO A 20 -26.92 -11.40 19.53
C PRO A 20 -26.86 -9.88 19.67
N MET A 21 -27.54 -9.36 20.69
CA MET A 21 -27.27 -8.05 21.27
C MET A 21 -25.93 -8.12 22.02
N ILE A 22 -24.92 -7.38 21.59
CA ILE A 22 -23.77 -7.03 22.44
C ILE A 22 -23.52 -5.52 22.30
N THR A 23 -23.94 -4.79 23.33
CA THR A 23 -23.48 -3.44 23.66
C THR A 23 -22.15 -3.58 24.43
N PRO A 24 -21.17 -2.70 24.20
CA PRO A 24 -20.78 -1.83 25.33
C PRO A 24 -20.42 -0.38 24.93
N ALA A 25 -21.08 0.54 25.64
CA ALA A 25 -20.63 1.86 26.13
C ALA A 25 -19.49 2.61 25.41
N GLU A 26 -19.88 3.69 24.73
CA GLU A 26 -19.51 5.09 25.01
C GLU A 26 -18.05 5.43 25.40
N GLU A 27 -17.37 6.17 24.51
CA GLU A 27 -16.67 7.39 24.94
C GLU A 27 -16.65 8.44 23.83
N VAL A 28 -17.23 9.59 24.15
CA VAL A 28 -17.34 10.80 23.31
C VAL A 28 -16.09 11.67 23.55
N PRO A 29 -15.33 12.08 22.52
CA PRO A 29 -14.56 13.31 22.61
C PRO A 29 -15.32 14.43 21.90
N VAL A 30 -15.92 15.31 22.71
CA VAL A 30 -16.35 16.65 22.27
C VAL A 30 -15.10 17.44 21.90
N ALA A 31 -14.88 17.69 20.61
CA ALA A 31 -14.02 18.76 20.12
C ALA A 31 -14.86 19.71 19.25
N LYS A 32 -14.88 20.98 19.65
CA LYS A 32 -15.81 22.01 19.22
C LYS A 32 -15.53 22.51 17.80
N ARG A 33 -16.62 22.77 17.08
CA ARG A 33 -16.84 23.72 15.97
C ARG A 33 -15.59 24.45 15.43
N GLY A 34 -15.27 24.16 14.16
CA GLY A 34 -14.69 25.11 13.21
C GLY A 34 -15.42 24.96 11.88
N ILE A 35 -16.19 25.98 11.49
CA ILE A 35 -16.79 26.08 10.15
C ILE A 35 -15.76 26.80 9.28
N THR A 36 -14.94 26.08 8.52
CA THR A 36 -14.18 26.66 7.39
C THR A 36 -13.77 25.56 6.42
N GLY A 37 -14.19 25.69 5.16
CA GLY A 37 -13.51 25.09 4.02
C GLY A 37 -14.16 23.83 3.45
N VAL A 38 -15.06 24.02 2.47
CA VAL A 38 -15.19 23.07 1.37
C VAL A 38 -13.84 22.93 0.69
N ALA A 39 -13.23 21.76 0.80
CA ALA A 39 -12.11 21.32 -0.02
C ALA A 39 -12.34 19.85 -0.36
N VAL A 40 -13.20 19.62 -1.36
CA VAL A 40 -13.09 18.41 -2.18
C VAL A 40 -11.81 18.62 -2.98
N LEU A 41 -10.71 18.08 -2.50
CA LEU A 41 -9.44 18.07 -3.22
C LEU A 41 -9.03 16.59 -3.21
N ASP A 42 -8.93 16.00 -4.40
CA ASP A 42 -8.55 14.61 -4.62
C ASP A 42 -7.49 14.13 -3.63
N THR A 43 -7.93 13.43 -2.58
CA THR A 43 -7.06 12.75 -1.65
C THR A 43 -6.47 11.56 -2.38
N HIS A 44 -5.39 11.80 -3.14
CA HIS A 44 -4.60 10.73 -3.72
C HIS A 44 -4.13 9.84 -2.57
N LYS A 45 -4.74 8.66 -2.49
CA LYS A 45 -4.44 7.72 -1.42
C LYS A 45 -2.97 7.31 -1.56
N PRO A 46 -2.20 7.33 -0.47
CA PRO A 46 -0.84 6.82 -0.51
C PRO A 46 -0.90 5.32 -0.82
N THR A 47 -0.06 4.89 -1.76
CA THR A 47 0.11 3.47 -2.06
C THR A 47 1.21 2.95 -1.15
N VAL A 48 0.92 1.92 -0.36
CA VAL A 48 1.88 1.29 0.54
C VAL A 48 2.09 -0.14 0.10
N ILE A 49 3.34 -0.48 -0.18
CA ILE A 49 3.79 -1.82 -0.49
C ILE A 49 4.50 -2.35 0.77
N SER A 50 3.86 -3.28 1.46
CA SER A 50 4.40 -3.88 2.68
C SER A 50 5.49 -4.92 2.42
N GLU A 51 6.15 -5.33 3.49
CA GLU A 51 7.15 -6.40 3.46
C GLU A 51 6.58 -7.76 3.03
N GLY A 52 7.44 -8.60 2.45
CA GLY A 52 7.05 -9.91 1.90
C GLY A 52 6.49 -9.85 0.46
N PHE A 53 6.36 -8.66 -0.12
CA PHE A 53 5.97 -8.50 -1.52
C PHE A 53 7.19 -8.44 -2.45
N SER A 54 7.04 -9.04 -3.63
CA SER A 54 8.00 -8.97 -4.73
C SER A 54 7.27 -8.44 -5.97
N LEU A 55 7.54 -7.19 -6.34
CA LEU A 55 7.01 -6.61 -7.57
C LEU A 55 8.04 -6.72 -8.68
N THR A 56 7.61 -7.16 -9.86
CA THR A 56 8.44 -7.12 -11.07
C THR A 56 7.65 -6.55 -12.24
N GLY A 57 8.16 -5.49 -12.88
CA GLY A 57 7.52 -4.85 -14.04
C GLY A 57 7.57 -3.32 -13.99
N ASP A 58 6.56 -2.69 -14.58
CA ASP A 58 6.42 -1.23 -14.62
C ASP A 58 5.35 -0.76 -13.63
N ILE A 59 5.72 0.17 -12.74
CA ILE A 59 4.82 0.81 -11.79
C ILE A 59 4.61 2.24 -12.23
N VAL A 60 3.34 2.66 -12.32
CA VAL A 60 2.96 4.07 -12.51
C VAL A 60 2.02 4.46 -11.39
N SER A 61 2.36 5.51 -10.64
CA SER A 61 1.54 6.02 -9.54
C SER A 61 1.60 7.54 -9.46
N ASP A 62 0.47 8.22 -9.56
CA ASP A 62 0.43 9.69 -9.52
C ASP A 62 0.60 10.28 -8.11
N GLY A 63 0.63 9.42 -7.08
CA GLY A 63 0.66 9.84 -5.67
C GLY A 63 1.97 9.55 -4.94
N ILE A 64 1.84 9.44 -3.62
CA ILE A 64 2.92 9.04 -2.72
C ILE A 64 3.00 7.51 -2.69
N LEU A 65 4.18 6.97 -2.96
CA LEU A 65 4.44 5.54 -2.99
C LEU A 65 5.42 5.16 -1.87
N HIS A 66 4.97 4.34 -0.92
CA HIS A 66 5.79 3.79 0.15
C HIS A 66 6.17 2.35 -0.17
N ILE A 67 7.47 2.04 -0.16
CA ILE A 67 7.99 0.70 -0.50
C ILE A 67 8.74 0.13 0.69
N GLU A 68 8.20 -0.95 1.27
CA GLU A 68 8.82 -1.74 2.35
C GLU A 68 9.05 -3.20 1.91
N GLY A 69 9.25 -3.46 0.61
CA GLY A 69 9.46 -4.80 0.05
C GLY A 69 10.55 -4.86 -1.02
N ARG A 70 10.53 -5.91 -1.86
CA ARG A 70 11.43 -6.02 -3.02
C ARG A 70 10.74 -5.54 -4.28
N THR A 71 11.34 -4.59 -4.98
CA THR A 71 10.77 -4.02 -6.21
C THR A 71 11.81 -4.07 -7.31
N SER A 72 11.51 -4.74 -8.41
CA SER A 72 12.38 -4.90 -9.57
C SER A 72 11.72 -4.34 -10.84
N GLY A 73 12.33 -3.36 -11.50
CA GLY A 73 11.82 -2.83 -12.78
C GLY A 73 11.77 -1.31 -12.86
N THR A 74 10.81 -0.76 -13.59
CA THR A 74 10.67 0.69 -13.80
C THR A 74 9.62 1.27 -12.88
N ILE A 75 9.96 2.28 -12.07
CA ILE A 75 9.02 2.96 -11.19
C ILE A 75 8.85 4.39 -11.65
N LYS A 76 7.62 4.81 -11.94
CA LYS A 76 7.24 6.18 -12.25
C LYS A 76 6.25 6.65 -11.20
N ALA A 77 6.65 7.60 -10.36
CA ALA A 77 5.72 8.18 -9.40
C ALA A 77 6.03 9.63 -9.06
N SER A 78 5.07 10.36 -8.49
CA SER A 78 5.31 11.74 -8.03
C SER A 78 6.29 11.77 -6.85
N SER A 79 6.05 10.95 -5.83
CA SER A 79 6.90 10.88 -4.64
C SER A 79 7.13 9.44 -4.22
N VAL A 80 8.40 9.03 -4.08
CA VAL A 80 8.78 7.67 -3.69
C VAL A 80 9.49 7.68 -2.35
N ASN A 81 9.01 6.86 -1.43
CA ASN A 81 9.61 6.65 -0.12
C ASN A 81 10.03 5.18 -0.01
N VAL A 82 11.33 4.94 0.08
CA VAL A 82 11.89 3.61 0.31
C VAL A 82 12.11 3.44 1.80
N GLY A 83 11.36 2.53 2.42
CA GLY A 83 11.48 2.19 3.83
C GLY A 83 12.82 1.49 4.14
N PRO A 84 13.18 1.32 5.42
CA PRO A 84 14.46 0.72 5.84
C PRO A 84 14.62 -0.75 5.40
N ARG A 85 13.52 -1.50 5.28
CA ARG A 85 13.52 -2.88 4.73
C ARG A 85 13.31 -2.93 3.21
N GLY A 86 13.08 -1.79 2.56
CA GLY A 86 12.86 -1.70 1.13
C GLY A 86 14.13 -2.00 0.34
N GLN A 87 13.99 -2.84 -0.68
CA GLN A 87 15.02 -3.14 -1.68
C GLN A 87 14.48 -2.79 -3.06
N VAL A 88 15.06 -1.77 -3.68
CA VAL A 88 14.66 -1.33 -5.01
C VAL A 88 15.78 -1.64 -5.99
N GLU A 89 15.44 -2.35 -7.06
CA GLU A 89 16.36 -2.73 -8.13
C GLU A 89 15.78 -2.31 -9.49
N GLY A 90 16.45 -1.40 -10.20
CA GLY A 90 16.00 -1.00 -11.54
C GLY A 90 16.06 0.50 -11.78
N ASN A 91 15.07 1.03 -12.50
CA ASN A 91 15.06 2.42 -12.93
C ASN A 91 13.90 3.20 -12.27
N VAL A 92 14.22 4.24 -11.51
CA VAL A 92 13.23 5.02 -10.77
C VAL A 92 13.18 6.44 -11.30
N SER A 93 11.99 6.89 -11.70
CA SER A 93 11.70 8.23 -12.19
C SER A 93 10.66 8.88 -11.29
N CYS A 94 11.05 9.90 -10.52
CA CYS A 94 10.11 10.60 -9.64
C CYS A 94 10.50 12.06 -9.38
N ALA A 95 9.59 12.87 -8.84
CA ALA A 95 9.93 14.26 -8.49
C ALA A 95 10.73 14.32 -7.18
N SER A 96 10.24 13.64 -6.15
CA SER A 96 10.91 13.55 -4.84
C SER A 96 11.18 12.09 -4.46
N LEU A 97 12.44 11.77 -4.16
CA LEU A 97 12.90 10.44 -3.76
C LEU A 97 13.48 10.48 -2.34
N HIS A 98 12.87 9.73 -1.43
CA HIS A 98 13.37 9.51 -0.08
C HIS A 98 13.87 8.08 0.07
N ILE A 99 15.15 7.90 0.39
CA ILE A 99 15.77 6.58 0.51
C ILE A 99 16.17 6.34 1.97
N LYS A 100 15.58 5.33 2.62
CA LYS A 100 15.97 4.85 3.96
C LYS A 100 16.59 3.45 3.96
N GLY A 101 16.32 2.66 2.93
CA GLY A 101 16.77 1.27 2.75
C GLY A 101 17.86 1.10 1.71
N SER A 102 17.77 0.01 0.91
CA SER A 102 18.75 -0.32 -0.12
C SER A 102 18.22 -0.02 -1.51
N PHE A 103 18.99 0.74 -2.30
CA PHE A 103 18.68 1.07 -3.69
C PHE A 103 19.81 0.59 -4.61
N SER A 104 19.47 -0.10 -5.69
CA SER A 104 20.40 -0.58 -6.70
C SER A 104 19.91 -0.25 -8.12
N GLY A 105 20.67 0.50 -8.90
CA GLY A 105 20.31 0.80 -10.30
C GLY A 105 20.41 2.26 -10.68
N THR A 106 19.45 2.74 -11.48
CA THR A 106 19.45 4.13 -11.98
C THR A 106 18.28 4.90 -11.38
N ALA A 107 18.51 6.07 -10.83
CA ALA A 107 17.45 6.96 -10.34
C ALA A 107 17.52 8.31 -11.06
N VAL A 108 16.38 8.81 -11.49
CA VAL A 108 16.19 10.13 -12.10
C VAL A 108 15.15 10.87 -11.28
N CYS A 109 15.59 11.87 -10.53
CA CYS A 109 14.68 12.63 -9.66
C CYS A 109 15.20 14.02 -9.34
N GLY A 110 14.30 15.00 -9.26
CA GLY A 110 14.68 16.40 -9.04
C GLY A 110 15.10 16.68 -7.59
N GLU A 111 14.48 16.01 -6.63
CA GLU A 111 14.82 16.11 -5.21
C GLU A 111 15.15 14.73 -4.64
N LEU A 112 16.33 14.63 -4.02
CA LEU A 112 16.83 13.40 -3.42
C LEU A 112 17.17 13.61 -1.94
N VAL A 113 16.52 12.85 -1.07
CA VAL A 113 16.81 12.82 0.37
C VAL A 113 17.23 11.41 0.77
N ILE A 114 18.47 11.28 1.23
CA ILE A 114 19.05 10.02 1.67
C ILE A 114 19.14 10.03 3.20
N ALA A 115 18.54 9.05 3.85
CA ALA A 115 18.67 8.89 5.30
C ALA A 115 20.02 8.26 5.67
N ALA A 116 20.48 8.47 6.91
CA ALA A 116 21.79 8.02 7.37
C ALA A 116 22.01 6.48 7.29
N SER A 117 20.93 5.69 7.30
CA SER A 117 20.98 4.22 7.19
C SER A 117 20.87 3.69 5.76
N ALA A 118 20.71 4.55 4.77
CA ALA A 118 20.44 4.14 3.40
C ALA A 118 21.71 3.70 2.67
N LEU A 119 21.57 2.68 1.82
CA LEU A 119 22.63 2.17 0.97
C LEU A 119 22.23 2.34 -0.50
N VAL A 120 22.97 3.15 -1.25
CA VAL A 120 22.69 3.40 -2.66
C VAL A 120 23.85 2.89 -3.52
N LYS A 121 23.56 2.02 -4.47
CA LYS A 121 24.51 1.47 -5.44
C LYS A 121 24.03 1.70 -6.85
N GLY A 122 24.64 2.64 -7.57
CA GLY A 122 24.32 2.88 -8.96
C GLY A 122 24.48 4.35 -9.35
N HIS A 123 23.75 4.75 -10.39
CA HIS A 123 23.86 6.09 -10.95
C HIS A 123 22.61 6.91 -10.64
N ILE A 124 22.78 8.10 -10.09
CA ILE A 124 21.67 9.00 -9.79
C ILE A 124 21.85 10.28 -10.61
N THR A 125 20.82 10.63 -11.37
CA THR A 125 20.73 11.86 -12.13
C THR A 125 19.69 12.75 -11.46
N TYR A 126 20.06 13.98 -11.12
CA TYR A 126 19.19 14.98 -10.48
C TYR A 126 19.24 16.31 -11.23
#